data_AF-K0IGX5-F1
#
_entry.id   AF-K0IGX5-F1
#
_cell.length_a   1.000
_cell.length_b   1.000
_cell.length_c   1.000
_cell.angle_alpha   90.00
_cell.angle_beta   90.00
_cell.angle_gamma   90.00
#
_symmetry.space_group_name_H-M   'P 1'
#
loop_
_entity.id
_entity.type
_entity.pdbx_description
1 polymer ?
#
loop_
_entity_poly.entity_id
_entity_poly.type
_entity_poly.pdbx_seq_one_letter_code
_entity_poly.pdbx_strand_id
1 'polypeptide(L)'
;MLTNLDELERAAAKYAELKRGENNAELAQIAGTIVDSISLPSFSFPLKEETLSSNGTTTYVYENNATFPALYDFLGELLHSKVPLEIREAKFGPGEIIVARQSKEEADAALDMSIKELQELVHARESEILSKYAADTP
;
A
#
# COMPACT_ATOMS: atom_id res chain seq x y z
N MET A 1 15.82 6.41 -2.49
CA MET A 1 14.76 5.39 -2.49
C MET A 1 13.96 5.57 -1.22
N LEU A 2 12.64 5.63 -1.30
CA LEU A 2 11.80 5.58 -0.10
C LEU A 2 11.75 4.12 0.32
N THR A 3 12.38 3.77 1.45
CA THR A 3 12.61 2.35 1.82
C THR A 3 11.75 1.86 2.97
N ASN A 4 10.95 2.73 3.59
CA ASN A 4 10.04 2.35 4.66
C ASN A 4 8.64 2.96 4.47
N LEU A 5 7.64 2.34 5.09
CA LEU A 5 6.25 2.77 4.96
C LEU A 5 6.00 4.21 5.44
N ASP A 6 6.76 4.70 6.43
CA ASP A 6 6.64 6.09 6.91
C ASP A 6 6.97 7.12 5.82
N GLU A 7 7.97 6.81 4.99
CA GLU A 7 8.34 7.63 3.85
C GLU A 7 7.27 7.62 2.76
N LEU A 8 6.65 6.46 2.51
CA LEU A 8 5.55 6.31 1.58
C LEU A 8 4.28 7.03 2.07
N GLU A 9 4.00 6.99 3.37
CA GLU A 9 2.90 7.74 3.98
C GLU A 9 3.09 9.25 3.81
N ARG A 10 4.30 9.77 4.06
CA ARG A 10 4.61 11.18 3.83
C ARG A 10 4.47 11.57 2.35
N ALA A 11 4.93 10.70 1.45
CA ALA A 11 4.80 10.92 0.02
C ALA A 11 3.31 10.94 -0.40
N ALA A 12 2.51 10.00 0.08
CA ALA A 12 1.08 9.92 -0.20
C ALA A 12 0.31 11.13 0.36
N ALA A 13 0.66 11.59 1.56
CA ALA A 13 0.10 12.81 2.16
C ALA A 13 0.42 14.04 1.28
N LYS A 14 1.67 14.18 0.83
CA LYS A 14 2.08 15.25 -0.09
C LYS A 14 1.34 15.17 -1.43
N TYR A 15 1.15 13.98 -1.98
CA TYR A 15 0.35 13.78 -3.19
C TYR A 15 -1.10 14.27 -3.01
N ALA A 16 -1.73 13.96 -1.88
CA ALA A 16 -3.09 14.41 -1.58
C ALA A 16 -3.20 15.94 -1.44
N GLU A 17 -2.17 16.60 -0.88
CA GLU A 17 -2.09 18.05 -0.81
C GLU A 17 -1.94 18.69 -2.19
N LEU A 18 -0.99 18.19 -3.00
CA LEU A 18 -0.69 18.73 -4.33
C LEU A 18 -1.80 18.51 -5.35
N LYS A 19 -2.63 17.47 -5.19
CA LYS A 19 -3.82 17.25 -6.04
C LYS A 19 -4.79 18.44 -6.05
N ARG A 20 -4.71 19.33 -5.04
CA ARG A 20 -5.54 20.54 -4.96
C ARG A 20 -4.98 21.74 -5.73
N GLY A 21 -3.72 21.67 -6.16
CA GLY A 21 -2.96 22.81 -6.71
C GLY A 21 -2.47 22.64 -8.15
N GLU A 22 -2.97 21.64 -8.89
CA GLU A 22 -2.70 21.42 -10.34
C GLU A 22 -1.21 21.23 -10.74
N ASN A 23 -0.32 20.84 -9.80
CA ASN A 23 1.08 20.53 -10.14
C ASN A 23 1.25 19.09 -10.66
N ASN A 24 0.85 18.86 -11.92
CA ASN A 24 0.75 17.52 -12.51
C ASN A 24 2.10 16.80 -12.65
N ALA A 25 3.19 17.51 -12.89
CA ALA A 25 4.52 16.90 -13.00
C ALA A 25 5.03 16.37 -11.64
N GLU A 26 4.86 17.15 -10.57
CA GLU A 26 5.25 16.73 -9.22
C GLU A 26 4.36 15.59 -8.70
N LEU A 27 3.06 15.62 -9.03
CA LEU A 27 2.12 14.52 -8.75
C LEU A 27 2.54 13.22 -9.43
N ALA A 28 2.91 13.27 -10.71
CA ALA A 28 3.41 12.12 -11.46
C ALA A 28 4.64 11.51 -10.79
N GLN A 29 5.60 12.36 -10.40
CA GLN A 29 6.84 11.94 -9.78
C GLN A 29 6.60 11.26 -8.43
N ILE A 30 5.74 11.83 -7.59
CA ILE A 30 5.42 11.26 -6.28
C ILE A 30 4.67 9.94 -6.45
N ALA A 31 3.65 9.90 -7.31
CA ALA A 31 2.88 8.68 -7.56
C ALA A 31 3.77 7.56 -8.11
N GLY A 32 4.64 7.87 -9.08
CA GLY A 32 5.62 6.93 -9.62
C GLY A 32 6.57 6.42 -8.53
N THR A 33 7.09 7.30 -7.66
CA THR A 33 7.97 6.89 -6.56
C THR A 33 7.27 5.93 -5.60
N ILE A 34 5.99 6.16 -5.26
CA ILE A 34 5.22 5.27 -4.39
C ILE A 34 5.01 3.91 -5.06
N VAL A 35 4.59 3.90 -6.33
CA VAL A 35 4.40 2.68 -7.12
C VAL A 35 5.69 1.88 -7.20
N ASP A 36 6.77 2.49 -7.67
CA ASP A 36 8.07 1.84 -7.81
C ASP A 36 8.50 1.18 -6.51
N SER A 37 8.36 1.90 -5.38
CA SER A 37 8.78 1.40 -4.07
C SER A 37 7.96 0.20 -3.61
N ILE A 38 6.64 0.22 -3.82
CA ILE A 38 5.77 -0.90 -3.45
C ILE A 38 6.02 -2.10 -4.36
N SER A 39 6.23 -1.87 -5.66
CA SER A 39 6.46 -2.93 -6.65
C SER A 39 7.80 -3.65 -6.49
N LEU A 40 8.72 -3.15 -5.65
CA LEU A 40 9.98 -3.83 -5.38
C LEU A 40 9.75 -5.18 -4.68
N PRO A 41 10.41 -6.28 -5.10
CA PRO A 41 10.33 -7.57 -4.41
C PRO A 41 10.79 -7.52 -2.95
N SER A 42 11.62 -6.53 -2.60
CA SER A 42 12.10 -6.30 -1.23
C SER A 42 11.11 -5.50 -0.36
N PHE A 43 9.98 -5.05 -0.91
CA PHE A 43 8.97 -4.33 -0.14
C PHE A 43 8.33 -5.27 0.90
N SER A 44 8.25 -4.77 2.12
CA SER A 44 7.65 -5.48 3.25
C SER A 44 6.95 -4.49 4.18
N PHE A 45 5.87 -4.94 4.81
CA PHE A 45 5.21 -4.16 5.85
C PHE A 45 6.00 -4.27 7.17
N PRO A 46 6.23 -3.16 7.91
CA PRO A 46 6.83 -3.18 9.23
C PRO A 46 5.81 -3.67 10.26
N LEU A 47 5.70 -4.98 10.42
CA LEU A 47 4.74 -5.63 11.30
C LEU A 47 5.41 -6.09 12.59
N LYS A 48 4.68 -6.02 13.70
CA LYS A 48 5.12 -6.63 14.96
C LYS A 48 5.25 -8.14 14.80
N GLU A 49 6.23 -8.72 15.50
CA GLU A 49 6.41 -10.18 15.54
C GLU A 49 5.19 -10.89 16.18
N GLU A 50 4.64 -10.28 17.24
CA GLU A 50 3.42 -10.75 17.90
C GLU A 50 2.19 -10.48 17.03
N THR A 51 1.42 -11.54 16.81
CA THR A 51 0.16 -11.52 16.06
C THR A 51 -1.00 -11.88 16.96
N LEU A 52 -2.19 -11.35 16.68
CA LEU A 52 -3.41 -11.66 17.42
C LEU A 52 -4.27 -12.61 16.60
N SER A 53 -4.30 -13.89 16.98
CA SER A 53 -5.14 -14.89 16.29
C SER A 53 -6.43 -15.15 17.09
N SER A 54 -7.58 -14.92 16.45
CA SER A 54 -8.90 -15.13 17.05
C SER A 54 -9.95 -15.36 15.97
N ASN A 55 -10.95 -16.19 16.27
CA ASN A 55 -12.13 -16.42 15.42
C ASN A 55 -11.82 -16.75 13.95
N GLY A 56 -10.79 -17.58 13.71
CA GLY A 56 -10.41 -17.97 12.34
C GLY A 56 -9.58 -16.94 11.57
N THR A 57 -9.19 -15.84 12.22
CA THR A 57 -8.39 -14.76 11.63
C THR A 57 -7.13 -14.50 12.43
N THR A 58 -6.11 -13.97 11.76
CA THR A 58 -4.86 -13.49 12.36
C THR A 58 -4.68 -12.03 12.00
N THR A 59 -4.56 -11.19 13.01
CA THR A 59 -4.35 -9.75 12.88
C THR A 59 -2.88 -9.43 13.10
N TYR A 60 -2.32 -8.71 12.14
CA TYR A 60 -0.98 -8.14 12.15
C TYR A 60 -1.08 -6.65 12.40
N VAL A 61 -0.35 -6.17 13.40
CA VAL A 61 -0.31 -4.75 13.76
C VAL A 61 1.03 -4.17 13.32
N TYR A 62 1.02 -2.94 12.81
CA TYR A 62 2.25 -2.26 12.45
C TYR A 62 3.13 -2.00 13.67
N GLU A 63 4.44 -1.99 13.46
CA GLU A 63 5.41 -1.58 14.47
C GLU A 63 5.06 -0.21 15.05
N ASN A 64 5.33 -0.02 16.34
CA ASN A 64 5.04 1.22 17.08
C ASN A 64 3.55 1.65 17.08
N ASN A 65 2.62 0.78 16.66
CA ASN A 65 1.22 1.13 16.41
C ASN A 65 1.07 2.29 15.40
N ALA A 66 1.99 2.37 14.44
CA ALA A 66 1.91 3.34 13.36
C ALA A 66 0.63 3.14 12.53
N THR A 67 0.18 4.21 11.88
CA THR A 67 -0.93 4.16 10.93
C THR A 67 -0.57 4.86 9.63
N PHE A 68 -1.13 4.37 8.52
CA PHE A 68 -0.78 4.80 7.16
C PHE A 68 -2.00 5.24 6.32
N PRO A 69 -2.87 6.13 6.83
CA PRO A 69 -4.11 6.48 6.14
C PRO A 69 -3.89 7.07 4.75
N ALA A 70 -2.90 7.96 4.55
CA ALA A 70 -2.69 8.59 3.26
C ALA A 70 -2.21 7.59 2.20
N LEU A 71 -1.33 6.66 2.59
CA LEU A 71 -0.87 5.57 1.73
C LEU A 71 -2.03 4.67 1.29
N TYR A 72 -2.92 4.32 2.22
CA TYR A 72 -4.08 3.49 1.90
C TYR A 72 -5.12 4.22 1.06
N ASP A 73 -5.35 5.51 1.28
CA ASP A 73 -6.20 6.33 0.43
C ASP A 73 -5.63 6.42 -1.00
N PHE A 74 -4.31 6.62 -1.13
CA PHE A 74 -3.61 6.61 -2.41
C PHE A 74 -3.77 5.26 -3.13
N LEU A 75 -3.54 4.14 -2.43
CA LEU A 75 -3.68 2.81 -3.01
C LEU A 75 -5.13 2.47 -3.37
N GLY A 76 -6.09 2.91 -2.56
CA GLY A 76 -7.52 2.78 -2.87
C GLY A 76 -7.90 3.55 -4.13
N GLU A 77 -7.40 4.77 -4.29
CA GLU A 77 -7.56 5.54 -5.54
C GLU A 77 -6.90 4.82 -6.71
N LEU A 78 -5.65 4.39 -6.57
CA LEU A 78 -4.87 3.77 -7.64
C LEU A 78 -5.49 2.46 -8.14
N LEU A 79 -5.95 1.62 -7.21
CA LEU A 79 -6.53 0.32 -7.51
C LEU A 79 -8.05 0.37 -7.76
N HIS A 80 -8.65 1.56 -7.71
CA HIS A 80 -10.11 1.77 -7.73
C HIS A 80 -10.84 0.88 -6.73
N SER A 81 -10.28 0.75 -5.52
CA SER A 81 -10.75 -0.13 -4.46
C SER A 81 -11.05 0.65 -3.18
N LYS A 82 -11.82 0.05 -2.28
CA LYS A 82 -12.11 0.62 -0.96
C LYS A 82 -11.04 0.20 0.04
N VAL A 83 -10.82 1.03 1.05
CA VAL A 83 -9.99 0.69 2.22
C VAL A 83 -10.89 0.04 3.29
N PRO A 84 -10.49 -1.08 3.91
CA PRO A 84 -9.24 -1.81 3.70
C PRO A 84 -9.21 -2.52 2.34
N LEU A 85 -8.02 -2.57 1.72
CA LEU A 85 -7.84 -3.22 0.42
C LEU A 85 -7.96 -4.73 0.61
N GLU A 86 -8.93 -5.35 -0.04
CA GLU A 86 -9.12 -6.80 -0.01
C GLU A 86 -8.31 -7.43 -1.15
N ILE A 87 -7.25 -8.16 -0.79
CA ILE A 87 -6.35 -8.80 -1.75
C ILE A 87 -6.13 -10.24 -1.30
N ARG A 88 -6.65 -11.18 -2.10
CA ARG A 88 -6.73 -12.61 -1.77
C ARG A 88 -7.37 -12.80 -0.39
N GLU A 89 -6.59 -13.24 0.59
CA GLU A 89 -7.07 -13.63 1.92
C GLU A 89 -6.76 -12.59 3.00
N ALA A 90 -6.18 -11.47 2.59
CA ALA A 90 -5.75 -10.39 3.46
C ALA A 90 -6.59 -9.12 3.21
N LYS A 91 -6.88 -8.42 4.30
CA LYS A 91 -7.47 -7.08 4.31
C LYS A 91 -6.41 -6.12 4.81
N PHE A 92 -5.89 -5.31 3.90
CA PHE A 92 -4.83 -4.35 4.20
C PHE A 92 -5.47 -3.02 4.64
N GLY A 93 -5.37 -2.72 5.92
CA GLY A 93 -5.90 -1.49 6.51
C GLY A 93 -4.79 -0.55 7.01
N PRO A 94 -5.17 0.72 7.29
CA PRO A 94 -4.21 1.73 7.70
C PRO A 94 -3.64 1.52 9.10
N GLY A 95 -4.28 0.74 9.98
CA GLY A 95 -3.75 0.43 11.31
C GLY A 95 -3.36 -1.04 11.52
N GLU A 96 -3.88 -1.94 10.69
CA GLU A 96 -3.66 -3.38 10.82
C GLU A 96 -3.91 -4.09 9.49
N ILE A 97 -3.36 -5.29 9.38
CA ILE A 97 -3.63 -6.24 8.29
C ILE A 97 -4.31 -7.46 8.91
N ILE A 98 -5.45 -7.87 8.36
CA ILE A 98 -6.20 -9.04 8.84
C ILE A 98 -6.14 -10.13 7.79
N VAL A 99 -5.72 -11.32 8.17
CA VAL A 99 -5.66 -12.51 7.30
C VAL A 99 -6.68 -13.54 7.77
N ALA A 100 -7.44 -14.11 6.83
CA ALA A 100 -8.46 -15.13 7.10
C ALA A 100 -7.87 -16.54 7.35
N ARG A 101 -6.91 -16.63 8.28
CA ARG A 101 -6.27 -17.87 8.75
C ARG A 101 -6.05 -17.85 10.24
N GLN A 102 -6.18 -19.01 10.88
CA GLN A 102 -6.07 -19.14 12.34
C GLN A 102 -4.65 -19.49 12.81
N SER A 103 -3.92 -20.31 12.04
CA SER A 103 -2.52 -20.59 12.31
C SER A 103 -1.68 -19.41 11.84
N LYS A 104 -0.68 -19.02 12.63
CA LYS A 104 0.29 -17.98 12.27
C LYS A 104 1.06 -18.37 11.01
N GLU A 105 1.48 -19.63 10.91
CA GLU A 105 2.22 -20.15 9.76
C GLU A 105 1.38 -20.08 8.47
N GLU A 106 0.11 -20.47 8.54
CA GLU A 106 -0.81 -20.34 7.41
C GLU A 106 -1.10 -18.88 7.06
N ALA A 107 -1.25 -18.03 8.08
CA ALA A 107 -1.49 -16.60 7.90
C ALA A 107 -0.28 -15.89 7.28
N ASP A 108 0.94 -16.23 7.68
CA ASP A 108 2.18 -15.67 7.15
C ASP A 108 2.35 -16.05 5.67
N ALA A 109 2.12 -17.31 5.31
CA ALA A 109 2.16 -17.76 3.91
C ALA A 109 1.07 -17.08 3.05
N ALA A 110 -0.14 -16.91 3.60
CA ALA A 110 -1.22 -16.20 2.93
C ALA A 110 -0.91 -14.71 2.77
N LEU A 111 -0.33 -14.08 3.79
CA LEU A 111 0.09 -12.69 3.76
C LEU A 111 1.17 -12.46 2.69
N ASP A 112 2.20 -13.31 2.61
CA ASP A 112 3.24 -13.22 1.59
C ASP A 112 2.67 -13.29 0.17
N MET A 113 1.72 -14.18 -0.06
CA MET A 113 1.02 -14.28 -1.34
C MET A 113 0.17 -13.03 -1.64
N SER A 114 -0.51 -12.50 -0.63
CA SER A 114 -1.28 -11.26 -0.75
C SER A 114 -0.40 -10.04 -0.99
N ILE A 115 0.79 -9.97 -0.40
CA ILE A 115 1.77 -8.90 -0.65
C ILE A 115 2.24 -8.97 -2.11
N LYS A 116 2.62 -10.16 -2.60
CA LYS A 116 3.02 -10.33 -4.01
C LYS A 116 1.94 -9.88 -4.98
N GLU A 117 0.69 -10.25 -4.72
CA GLU A 117 -0.45 -9.80 -5.53
C GLU A 117 -0.60 -8.27 -5.48
N LEU A 118 -0.48 -7.65 -4.30
CA LEU A 118 -0.49 -6.18 -4.17
C LEU A 118 0.61 -5.54 -5.02
N GLN A 119 1.83 -6.09 -4.98
CA GLN A 119 2.97 -5.59 -5.77
C GLN A 119 2.68 -5.64 -7.27
N GLU A 120 2.14 -6.76 -7.75
CA GLU A 120 1.75 -6.96 -9.15
C GLU A 120 0.63 -6.00 -9.57
N LEU A 121 -0.40 -5.86 -8.75
CA LEU A 121 -1.53 -4.95 -9.00
C LEU A 121 -1.08 -3.49 -9.06
N VAL A 122 -0.22 -3.06 -8.13
CA VAL A 122 0.32 -1.70 -8.10
C VAL A 122 1.25 -1.45 -9.30
N HIS A 123 2.12 -2.42 -9.64
CA HIS A 123 3.01 -2.32 -10.80
C HIS A 123 2.22 -2.20 -12.11
N ALA A 124 1.13 -2.96 -12.26
CA ALA A 124 0.29 -2.90 -13.46
C ALA A 124 -0.31 -1.49 -13.70
N ARG A 125 -0.45 -0.68 -12.64
CA ARG A 125 -0.98 0.69 -12.70
C ARG A 125 0.08 1.76 -12.97
N GLU A 126 1.35 1.40 -13.06
CA GLU A 126 2.46 2.33 -13.33
C GLU A 126 2.23 3.11 -14.63
N SER A 127 1.87 2.40 -15.71
CA SER A 127 1.58 3.01 -17.01
C SER A 127 0.36 3.94 -16.99
N GLU A 128 -0.63 3.67 -16.13
CA GLU A 128 -1.82 4.51 -15.96
C GLU A 128 -1.48 5.82 -15.26
N ILE A 129 -0.61 5.79 -14.24
CA ILE A 129 -0.09 7.00 -13.59
C ILE A 129 0.70 7.84 -14.58
N LEU A 130 1.63 7.23 -15.32
CA LEU A 130 2.44 7.94 -16.31
C LEU A 130 1.54 8.60 -17.37
N SER A 131 0.50 7.89 -17.83
CA SER A 131 -0.45 8.42 -18.82
C SER A 131 -1.35 9.52 -18.26
N LYS A 132 -1.82 9.39 -17.01
CA LYS A 132 -2.70 10.36 -16.34
C LYS A 132 -2.06 11.74 -16.19
N TYR A 133 -0.73 11.79 -16.03
CA TYR A 133 0.00 13.04 -15.81
C TYR A 133 0.88 13.49 -17.00
N ALA A 134 1.12 12.64 -18.00
CA ALA A 134 1.82 13.02 -19.23
C ALA A 134 0.97 13.92 -20.15
N ALA A 135 -0.37 13.92 -20.00
CA ALA A 135 -1.29 14.65 -20.86
C ALA A 135 -1.21 16.20 -20.76
N ASP A 136 -0.46 16.74 -19.79
CA ASP A 136 -0.32 18.20 -19.57
C ASP A 136 1.11 18.71 -19.75
N THR A 137 1.93 18.04 -20.56
CA THR A 137 3.19 18.63 -21.02
C THR A 137 2.90 19.49 -22.25
N PRO A 138 3.06 20.84 -22.20
CA PRO A 138 2.80 21.71 -23.34
C PRO A 138 3.76 21.49 -24.51
#